data_AF-A0A960PF12-F1
#
_entry.id   AF-A0A960PF12-F1
#
_cell.length_a   1.000
_cell.length_b   1.000
_cell.length_c   1.000
_cell.angle_alpha   90.00
_cell.angle_beta   90.00
_cell.angle_gamma   90.00
#
_symmetry.space_group_name_H-M   'P 1'
#
loop_
_entity.id
_entity.type
_entity.pdbx_description
1 polymer ?
#
loop_
_entity_poly.entity_id
_entity_poly.type
_entity_poly.pdbx_seq_one_letter_code
_entity_poly.pdbx_strand_id
1 'polypeptide(L)'
;MKSELGTLVELQKTDTRIRQLNENIETANERRAALEEEFEQHAFSIREIQNNRDDARAKRAELDAHIAEARSSLERANRNLTTAQDQKQYEAAMREIDAINKQISKHETDILENMEITEAAEK
;
A
#
# COMPACT_ATOMS: atom_id res chain seq x y z
N MET A 1 -37.84 -63.86 -10.83
CA MET A 1 -37.80 -63.51 -9.39
C MET A 1 -36.40 -63.25 -8.82
N LYS A 2 -35.49 -64.24 -8.69
CA LYS A 2 -34.14 -63.98 -8.10
C LYS A 2 -33.26 -63.02 -8.91
N SER A 3 -33.33 -63.10 -10.24
CA SER A 3 -32.57 -62.22 -11.15
C SER A 3 -33.08 -60.76 -11.11
N GLU A 4 -34.40 -60.55 -11.15
CA GLU A 4 -35.00 -59.21 -11.06
C GLU A 4 -34.69 -58.53 -9.73
N LEU A 5 -34.66 -59.29 -8.63
CA LEU A 5 -34.27 -58.78 -7.31
C LEU A 5 -32.81 -58.33 -7.30
N GLY A 6 -31.91 -59.07 -7.95
CA GLY A 6 -30.51 -58.69 -8.11
C GLY A 6 -30.35 -57.40 -8.92
N THR A 7 -31.09 -57.26 -10.02
CA THR A 7 -31.12 -56.03 -10.82
C THR A 7 -31.65 -54.83 -10.03
N LEU A 8 -32.68 -55.03 -9.20
CA LEU A 8 -33.23 -53.97 -8.35
C LEU A 8 -32.22 -53.49 -7.30
N VAL A 9 -31.44 -54.41 -6.70
CA VAL A 9 -30.38 -54.07 -5.75
C VAL A 9 -29.27 -53.25 -6.42
N GLU A 10 -28.86 -53.62 -7.64
CA GLU A 10 -27.84 -52.85 -8.38
C GLU A 10 -28.35 -51.47 -8.81
N LEU A 11 -29.63 -51.36 -9.19
CA LEU A 11 -30.26 -50.07 -9.45
C LEU A 11 -30.23 -49.18 -8.21
N GLN A 12 -30.60 -49.72 -7.04
CA GLN A 12 -30.62 -48.96 -5.78
C GLN A 12 -29.22 -48.48 -5.35
N LYS A 13 -28.17 -49.31 -5.57
CA LYS A 13 -26.78 -48.90 -5.34
C LYS A 13 -26.39 -47.74 -6.25
N THR A 14 -26.74 -47.84 -7.53
CA THR A 14 -26.51 -46.79 -8.52
C THR A 14 -27.19 -45.49 -8.12
N ASP A 15 -28.47 -45.54 -7.73
CA ASP A 15 -29.24 -44.37 -7.31
C ASP A 15 -28.64 -43.71 -6.06
N THR A 16 -28.20 -44.52 -5.09
CA THR A 16 -27.54 -44.03 -3.88
C THR A 16 -26.22 -43.35 -4.22
N ARG A 17 -25.45 -43.92 -5.15
CA ARG A 17 -24.19 -43.35 -5.64
C ARG A 17 -24.41 -42.02 -6.36
N ILE A 18 -25.45 -41.92 -7.18
CA ILE A 18 -25.84 -40.68 -7.86
C ILE A 18 -26.17 -39.59 -6.84
N ARG A 19 -26.95 -39.90 -5.80
CA ARG A 19 -27.26 -38.93 -4.73
C ARG A 19 -26.01 -38.42 -4.02
N GLN A 20 -25.11 -39.32 -3.64
CA GLN A 20 -23.83 -38.95 -3.00
C GLN A 20 -22.96 -38.07 -3.90
N LEU A 21 -22.90 -38.38 -5.20
CA LEU A 21 -22.14 -37.58 -6.15
C LEU A 21 -22.73 -36.18 -6.32
N ASN A 22 -24.06 -36.06 -6.35
CA ASN A 22 -24.72 -34.75 -6.43
C ASN A 22 -24.46 -33.91 -5.18
N GLU A 23 -24.56 -34.49 -3.99
CA GLU A 23 -24.25 -33.81 -2.72
C GLU A 23 -22.78 -33.36 -2.68
N ASN A 24 -21.86 -34.19 -3.17
CA ASN A 24 -20.45 -33.83 -3.28
C ASN A 24 -20.21 -32.68 -4.26
N ILE A 25 -20.93 -32.65 -5.39
CA ILE A 25 -20.84 -31.55 -6.37
C ILE A 25 -21.36 -30.25 -5.77
N GLU A 26 -22.49 -30.29 -5.07
CA GLU A 26 -23.09 -29.13 -4.42
C GLU A 26 -22.15 -28.54 -3.37
N THR A 27 -21.68 -29.37 -2.44
CA THR A 27 -20.71 -28.96 -1.42
C THR A 27 -19.36 -28.51 -2.01
N ALA A 28 -18.92 -29.08 -3.14
CA ALA A 28 -17.73 -28.60 -3.85
C ALA A 28 -17.92 -27.20 -4.46
N ASN A 29 -19.11 -26.91 -4.99
CA ASN A 29 -19.42 -25.57 -5.51
C ASN A 29 -19.48 -24.53 -4.39
N GLU A 30 -20.08 -24.86 -3.24
CA GLU A 30 -20.09 -23.98 -2.06
C GLU A 30 -18.67 -23.68 -1.58
N ARG A 31 -17.81 -24.70 -1.47
CA ARG A 31 -16.40 -24.53 -1.10
C ARG A 31 -15.65 -23.66 -2.11
N ARG A 32 -15.93 -23.84 -3.41
CA ARG A 32 -15.31 -23.02 -4.45
C ARG A 32 -15.72 -21.56 -4.33
N ALA A 33 -17.01 -21.28 -4.13
CA ALA A 33 -17.51 -19.93 -3.95
C ALA A 33 -16.89 -19.24 -2.72
N ALA A 34 -16.78 -19.96 -1.59
CA ALA A 34 -16.12 -19.44 -0.39
C ALA A 34 -14.63 -19.12 -0.63
N LEU A 35 -13.91 -20.00 -1.34
CA LEU A 35 -12.52 -19.76 -1.71
C LEU A 35 -12.35 -18.58 -2.67
N GLU A 36 -13.27 -18.42 -3.63
CA GLU A 36 -13.27 -17.28 -4.56
C GLU A 36 -13.47 -15.96 -3.78
N GLU A 37 -14.38 -15.93 -2.80
CA GLU A 37 -14.61 -14.76 -1.95
C GLU A 37 -13.38 -14.43 -1.08
N GLU A 38 -12.79 -15.41 -0.40
CA GLU A 38 -11.55 -15.21 0.37
C GLU A 38 -10.40 -14.71 -0.51
N PHE A 39 -10.27 -15.27 -1.72
CA PHE A 39 -9.25 -14.85 -2.67
C PHE A 39 -9.45 -13.40 -3.11
N GLU A 40 -10.69 -12.98 -3.39
CA GLU A 40 -11.00 -11.59 -3.73
C GLU A 40 -10.68 -10.63 -2.58
N GLN A 41 -11.02 -10.99 -1.35
CA GLN A 41 -10.70 -10.19 -0.16
C GLN A 41 -9.18 -10.01 0.01
N HIS A 42 -8.42 -11.10 -0.12
CA HIS A 42 -6.96 -11.04 -0.06
C HIS A 42 -6.37 -10.23 -1.22
N ALA A 43 -6.86 -10.42 -2.45
CA ALA A 43 -6.40 -9.66 -3.61
C ALA A 43 -6.67 -8.16 -3.45
N PHE A 44 -7.80 -7.78 -2.87
CA PHE A 44 -8.11 -6.39 -2.54
C PHE A 44 -7.14 -5.82 -1.50
N SER A 45 -6.94 -6.53 -0.38
CA SER A 45 -6.01 -6.11 0.68
C SER A 45 -4.58 -5.93 0.17
N ILE A 46 -4.10 -6.85 -0.67
CA ILE A 46 -2.76 -6.74 -1.28
C ILE A 46 -2.66 -5.49 -2.16
N ARG A 47 -3.68 -5.19 -2.98
CA ARG A 47 -3.67 -3.99 -3.81
C ARG A 47 -3.70 -2.71 -2.98
N GLU A 48 -4.47 -2.68 -1.89
CA GLU A 48 -4.52 -1.53 -0.98
C GLU A 48 -3.14 -1.25 -0.37
N ILE A 49 -2.46 -2.29 0.14
CA ILE A 49 -1.10 -2.17 0.69
C ILE A 49 -0.12 -1.68 -0.39
N GLN A 50 -0.20 -2.22 -1.60
CA GLN A 50 0.65 -1.80 -2.72
C GLN A 50 0.44 -0.34 -3.10
N ASN A 51 -0.81 0.11 -3.20
CA ASN A 51 -1.14 1.50 -3.50
C ASN A 51 -0.62 2.44 -2.41
N ASN A 52 -0.86 2.11 -1.14
CA ASN A 52 -0.38 2.90 -0.01
C ASN A 52 1.15 3.04 0.00
N ARG A 53 1.87 1.95 -0.30
CA ARG A 53 3.32 1.95 -0.43
C ARG A 53 3.79 2.84 -1.57
N ASP A 54 3.15 2.74 -2.74
CA ASP A 54 3.54 3.50 -3.92
C ASP A 54 3.26 5.00 -3.74
N ASP A 55 2.14 5.36 -3.12
CA ASP A 55 1.80 6.73 -2.75
C ASP A 55 2.79 7.30 -1.71
N ALA A 56 3.15 6.52 -0.69
CA ALA A 56 4.14 6.92 0.31
C ALA A 56 5.51 7.19 -0.34
N ARG A 57 5.96 6.30 -1.23
CA ARG A 57 7.20 6.47 -1.99
C ARG A 57 7.18 7.71 -2.89
N ALA A 58 6.06 7.96 -3.59
CA ALA A 58 5.90 9.15 -4.42
C ALA A 58 5.98 10.43 -3.58
N LYS A 59 5.27 10.47 -2.45
CA LYS A 59 5.31 11.61 -1.51
C LYS A 59 6.70 11.83 -0.93
N ARG A 60 7.45 10.77 -0.62
CA ARG A 60 8.85 10.88 -0.17
C ARG A 60 9.73 11.51 -1.24
N ALA A 61 9.63 11.04 -2.49
CA ALA A 61 10.41 11.58 -3.60
C ALA A 61 10.11 13.08 -3.83
N GLU A 62 8.85 13.49 -3.65
CA GLU A 62 8.45 14.89 -3.71
C GLU A 62 9.10 15.72 -2.58
N LEU A 63 9.04 15.24 -1.33
CA LEU A 63 9.67 15.91 -0.19
C LEU A 63 11.19 16.03 -0.34
N ASP A 64 11.86 15.00 -0.85
CA ASP A 64 13.30 15.03 -1.16
C ASP A 64 13.62 16.11 -2.20
N ALA A 65 12.77 16.27 -3.23
CA ALA A 65 12.93 17.34 -4.23
C ALA A 65 12.75 18.73 -3.60
N HIS A 66 11.72 18.93 -2.77
CA HIS A 66 11.50 20.19 -2.04
C HIS A 66 12.69 20.55 -1.13
N ILE A 67 13.28 19.57 -0.44
CA ILE A 67 14.48 19.79 0.38
C ILE A 67 15.67 20.19 -0.49
N ALA A 68 15.87 19.54 -1.64
CA ALA A 68 16.97 19.88 -2.55
C ALA A 68 16.84 21.34 -3.05
N GLU A 69 15.64 21.77 -3.42
CA GLU A 69 15.36 23.15 -3.84
C GLU A 69 15.56 24.16 -2.70
N ALA A 70 15.08 23.82 -1.50
CA ALA A 70 15.27 24.64 -0.31
C ALA A 70 16.76 24.78 0.05
N ARG A 71 17.54 23.71 -0.05
CA ARG A 71 19.00 23.74 0.16
C ARG A 71 19.73 24.59 -0.88
N SER A 72 19.32 24.52 -2.15
CA SER A 72 19.86 25.42 -3.19
C SER A 72 19.57 26.88 -2.89
N SER A 73 18.36 27.18 -2.40
CA SER A 73 17.96 28.53 -1.98
C SER A 73 18.72 29.00 -0.73
N LEU A 74 18.94 28.10 0.23
CA LEU A 74 19.75 28.35 1.41
C LEU A 74 21.18 28.73 1.05
N GLU A 75 21.78 28.05 0.07
CA GLU A 75 23.13 28.37 -0.40
C GLU A 75 23.18 29.79 -1.00
N ARG A 76 22.17 30.18 -1.79
CA ARG A 76 22.04 31.55 -2.31
C ARG A 76 21.91 32.58 -1.20
N ALA A 77 21.04 32.33 -0.22
CA ALA A 77 20.82 33.23 0.91
C ALA A 77 22.10 33.40 1.77
N ASN A 78 22.86 32.33 1.98
CA ASN A 78 24.17 32.39 2.66
C ASN A 78 25.20 33.22 1.90
N ARG A 79 25.22 33.12 0.56
CA ARG A 79 26.09 34.00 -0.27
C ARG A 79 25.68 35.46 -0.12
N ASN A 80 24.39 35.76 -0.16
CA ASN A 80 23.86 37.12 0.04
C ASN A 80 24.21 37.67 1.43
N LEU A 81 24.16 36.83 2.48
CA LEU A 81 24.59 37.21 3.82
C LEU A 81 26.09 37.56 3.85
N THR A 82 26.91 36.77 3.16
CA THR A 82 28.37 36.96 3.10
C THR A 82 28.76 38.22 2.31
N THR A 83 27.99 38.59 1.29
CA THR A 83 28.25 39.77 0.45
C THR A 83 27.49 41.03 0.88
N ALA A 84 26.69 40.95 1.95
CA ALA A 84 25.91 42.08 2.45
C ALA A 84 26.82 43.24 2.87
N GLN A 85 26.50 44.44 2.37
CA GLN A 85 27.28 45.66 2.63
C GLN A 85 26.63 46.57 3.67
N ASP A 86 25.35 46.36 3.96
CA ASP A 86 24.60 47.12 4.94
C ASP A 86 23.84 46.22 5.93
N GLN A 87 23.52 46.79 7.09
CA GLN A 87 22.85 46.09 8.20
C GLN A 87 21.48 45.54 7.79
N LYS A 88 20.76 46.24 6.90
CA LYS A 88 19.41 45.87 6.49
C LYS A 88 19.43 44.63 5.60
N GLN A 89 20.38 44.54 4.67
CA GLN A 89 20.63 43.38 3.82
C GLN A 89 21.07 42.18 4.65
N TYR A 90 21.94 42.40 5.65
CA TYR A 90 22.37 41.35 6.56
C TYR A 90 21.19 40.77 7.36
N GLU A 91 20.37 41.61 7.97
CA GLU A 91 19.18 41.17 8.71
C GLU A 91 18.14 40.48 7.82
N ALA A 92 17.96 40.95 6.58
CA ALA A 92 17.05 40.34 5.62
C ALA A 92 17.53 38.92 5.23
N ALA A 93 18.80 38.77 4.88
CA ALA A 93 19.39 37.48 4.53
C ALA A 93 19.36 36.50 5.71
N MET A 94 19.60 36.97 6.94
CA MET A 94 19.52 36.15 8.15
C MET A 94 18.10 35.63 8.41
N ARG A 95 17.07 36.48 8.25
CA ARG A 95 15.67 36.04 8.35
C ARG A 95 15.28 35.04 7.26
N GLU A 96 15.78 35.24 6.04
CA GLU A 96 15.54 34.32 4.92
C GLU A 96 16.17 32.95 5.19
N ILE A 97 17.41 32.91 5.68
CA ILE A 97 18.09 31.68 6.10
C ILE A 97 17.30 30.96 7.20
N ASP A 98 16.85 31.68 8.23
CA ASP A 98 16.05 31.10 9.31
C ASP A 98 14.72 30.51 8.81
N ALA A 99 14.05 31.21 7.88
CA ALA A 99 12.82 30.73 7.28
C ALA A 99 13.04 29.45 6.45
N ILE A 100 14.08 29.43 5.62
CA ILE A 100 14.43 28.25 4.81
C ILE A 100 14.83 27.07 5.69
N ASN A 101 15.62 27.29 6.75
CA ASN A 101 16.00 26.22 7.68
C ASN A 101 14.77 25.60 8.36
N LYS A 102 13.80 26.42 8.79
CA LYS A 102 12.54 25.90 9.34
C LYS A 102 11.76 25.07 8.32
N GLN A 103 11.73 25.50 7.06
CA GLN A 103 11.08 24.76 5.99
C GLN A 103 11.77 23.41 5.74
N ILE A 104 13.11 23.37 5.70
CA ILE A 104 13.88 22.14 5.56
C ILE A 104 13.57 21.18 6.71
N SER A 105 13.65 21.64 7.96
CA SER A 105 13.37 20.79 9.13
C SER A 105 11.94 20.25 9.14
N LYS A 106 10.97 21.03 8.66
CA LYS A 106 9.59 20.56 8.50
C LYS A 106 9.53 19.42 7.48
N HIS A 107 10.10 19.59 6.29
CA HIS A 107 10.10 18.55 5.27
C HIS A 107 10.88 17.30 5.71
N GLU A 108 11.96 17.45 6.47
CA GLU A 108 12.71 16.32 7.06
C GLU A 108 11.85 15.56 8.08
N THR A 109 11.02 16.26 8.86
CA THR A 109 10.05 15.63 9.77
C THR A 109 8.97 14.88 8.97
N ASP A 110 8.40 15.52 7.94
CA ASP A 110 7.40 14.91 7.06
C ASP A 110 7.94 13.64 6.36
N ILE A 111 9.24 13.59 6.05
CA ILE A 111 9.90 12.40 5.51
C ILE A 111 9.96 11.28 6.55
N LEU A 112 10.34 11.57 7.79
CA LEU A 112 10.41 10.57 8.85
C LEU A 112 9.03 9.94 9.10
N GLU A 113 7.98 10.75 9.17
CA GLU A 113 6.60 10.26 9.30
C GLU A 113 6.20 9.38 8.10
N ASN A 114 6.59 9.76 6.88
CA ASN A 114 6.33 8.96 5.68
C ASN A 114 7.10 7.63 5.68
N MET A 115 8.35 7.63 6.19
CA MET A 115 9.14 6.41 6.32
C MET A 115 8.47 5.41 7.28
N GLU A 116 7.92 5.88 8.41
CA GLU A 116 7.14 5.01 9.32
C GLU A 116 5.93 4.36 8.63
N ILE A 117 5.22 5.12 7.79
CA ILE A 117 4.08 4.61 7.00
C ILE A 117 4.55 3.54 5.98
N THR A 118 5.66 3.80 5.30
CA THR A 118 6.20 2.87 4.30
C THR A 118 6.69 1.59 4.96
N GLU A 119 7.40 1.68 6.09
CA GLU A 119 7.85 0.53 6.86
C GLU A 119 6.69 -0.30 7.43
N ALA A 120 5.58 0.35 7.79
CA ALA A 120 4.36 -0.35 8.22
C ALA A 120 3.69 -1.11 7.05
N ALA A 121 3.75 -0.58 5.82
CA ALA A 121 3.20 -1.22 4.62
C ALA A 121 4.09 -2.35 4.06
N GLU A 122 5.37 -2.42 4.47
CA GLU A 122 6.33 -3.45 4.02
C GLU A 122 6.46 -4.65 4.98
N LYS A 123 5.81 -4.62 6.15
CA LYS A 123 5.71 -5.73 7.11
C LYS A 123 4.59 -6.70 6.78
#